data_AF-A0A2J8P9U3-F1
#
_entry.id   AF-A0A2J8P9U3-F1
#
_cell.length_a   1.000
_cell.length_b   1.000
_cell.length_c   1.000
_cell.angle_alpha   90.00
_cell.angle_beta   90.00
_cell.angle_gamma   90.00
#
_symmetry.space_group_name_H-M   'P 1'
#
loop_
_entity.id
_entity.type
_entity.pdbx_description
1 polymer ?
#
loop_
_entity_poly.entity_id
_entity_poly.type
_entity_poly.pdbx_seq_one_letter_code
_entity_poly.pdbx_strand_id
1 'polypeptide(L)'
;DTTEQLPDLCVNLLLALNLHLPAADQNVIMAALSKHANVKIFSEKLLLLLNRGDDPVRIFKHEPQPPHSVLKFLQDVFGSPATAAIFYHTDMMALIDITVRHIADLSPGDKVPGAAHGVPLPDACYSPHHTLPAAPPPAT
;
A
#
# COMPACT_ATOMS: atom_id res chain seq x y z
N ASP A 1 11.47 19.22 -20.74
CA ASP A 1 10.16 19.70 -21.21
C ASP A 1 9.20 19.69 -20.01
N THR A 2 8.71 20.84 -19.57
CA THR A 2 7.96 20.98 -18.29
C THR A 2 6.55 20.39 -18.36
N THR A 3 6.01 20.24 -19.57
CA THR A 3 4.70 19.64 -19.86
C THR A 3 4.67 18.14 -19.57
N GLU A 4 5.79 17.43 -19.76
CA GLU A 4 5.89 15.99 -19.50
C GLU A 4 6.03 15.66 -18.01
N GLN A 5 6.51 16.61 -17.20
CA GLN A 5 6.75 16.42 -15.76
C GLN A 5 5.51 16.73 -14.91
N LEU A 6 4.59 17.56 -15.41
CA LEU A 6 3.41 17.99 -14.68
C LEU A 6 2.54 16.81 -14.18
N PRO A 7 2.28 15.75 -14.96
CA PRO A 7 1.51 14.60 -14.48
C PRO A 7 2.13 13.93 -13.25
N ASP A 8 3.46 13.81 -13.19
CA ASP A 8 4.16 13.18 -12.05
C ASP A 8 4.10 14.08 -10.82
N LEU A 9 4.24 15.40 -10.99
CA LEU A 9 4.06 16.37 -9.90
C LEU A 9 2.63 16.33 -9.35
N CYS A 10 1.62 16.21 -10.21
CA CYS A 10 0.23 16.07 -9.79
C CYS A 10 -0.01 14.77 -9.02
N VAL A 11 0.60 13.65 -9.41
CA VAL A 11 0.53 12.39 -8.65
C VAL A 11 1.15 12.57 -7.26
N ASN A 12 2.34 13.17 -7.18
CA ASN A 12 3.00 13.43 -5.90
C ASN A 12 2.17 14.34 -4.99
N LEU A 13 1.51 15.36 -5.58
CA LEU A 13 0.59 16.24 -4.86
C LEU A 13 -0.61 15.48 -4.31
N LEU A 14 -1.24 14.60 -5.10
CA LEU A 14 -2.37 13.79 -4.65
C LEU A 14 -1.96 12.84 -3.51
N LEU A 15 -0.79 12.21 -3.61
CA LEU A 15 -0.24 11.38 -2.54
C LEU A 15 -0.01 12.19 -1.25
N ALA A 16 0.56 13.39 -1.36
CA ALA A 16 0.84 14.27 -0.22
C ALA A 16 -0.45 14.78 0.44
N LEU A 17 -1.44 15.19 -0.36
CA LEU A 17 -2.75 15.59 0.15
C LEU A 17 -3.47 14.42 0.84
N ASN A 18 -3.30 13.20 0.33
CA ASN A 18 -3.94 12.03 0.94
C ASN A 18 -3.39 11.70 2.34
N LEU A 19 -2.12 12.02 2.64
CA LEU A 19 -1.46 11.63 3.89
C LEU A 19 -2.18 12.12 5.15
N HIS A 20 -2.78 13.32 5.12
CA HIS A 20 -3.42 13.91 6.29
C HIS A 20 -4.91 13.57 6.42
N LEU A 21 -5.48 12.81 5.48
CA LEU A 21 -6.88 12.39 5.50
C LEU A 21 -7.01 11.07 6.29
N PRO A 22 -7.63 11.04 7.47
CA PRO A 22 -7.53 9.91 8.39
C PRO A 22 -8.46 8.74 8.06
N ALA A 23 -9.55 8.97 7.33
CA ALA A 23 -10.58 7.98 7.06
C ALA A 23 -11.01 8.02 5.59
N ALA A 24 -11.06 6.84 4.95
CA ALA A 24 -11.33 6.70 3.52
C ALA A 24 -12.76 7.14 3.11
N ASP A 25 -13.73 7.05 4.03
CA ASP A 25 -15.13 7.43 3.84
C ASP A 25 -15.34 8.95 3.75
N GLN A 26 -14.48 9.73 4.42
CA GLN A 26 -14.46 11.19 4.36
C GLN A 26 -13.32 11.73 3.47
N ASN A 27 -12.64 10.84 2.75
CA ASN A 27 -11.51 11.19 1.93
C ASN A 27 -11.97 11.77 0.59
N VAL A 28 -11.81 13.07 0.43
CA VAL A 28 -12.21 13.80 -0.78
C VAL A 28 -11.50 13.31 -2.05
N ILE A 29 -10.30 12.76 -1.91
CA ILE A 29 -9.55 12.17 -3.04
C ILE A 29 -10.19 10.83 -3.43
N MET A 30 -10.53 9.99 -2.46
CA MET A 30 -11.26 8.74 -2.70
C MET A 30 -12.65 8.99 -3.30
N ALA A 31 -13.36 10.02 -2.85
CA ALA A 31 -14.64 10.46 -3.43
C ALA A 31 -14.50 10.98 -4.87
N ALA A 32 -13.32 11.53 -5.23
CA ALA A 32 -13.03 11.89 -6.61
C ALA A 32 -12.70 10.65 -7.47
N LEU A 33 -11.90 9.72 -6.94
CA LEU A 33 -11.56 8.47 -7.61
C LEU A 33 -12.79 7.58 -7.87
N SER A 34 -13.76 7.56 -6.94
CA SER A 34 -15.00 6.80 -7.10
C SER A 34 -15.88 7.28 -8.25
N LYS A 35 -15.56 8.41 -8.89
CA LYS A 35 -16.22 8.89 -10.12
C LYS A 35 -15.62 8.30 -11.40
N HIS A 36 -14.51 7.57 -11.32
CA HIS A 36 -13.87 6.86 -12.44
C HIS A 36 -13.48 7.75 -13.63
N ALA A 37 -13.32 9.06 -13.41
CA ALA A 37 -12.96 10.00 -14.46
C ALA A 37 -11.43 10.05 -14.66
N ASN A 38 -10.95 9.65 -15.83
CA ASN A 38 -9.54 9.78 -16.25
C ASN A 38 -8.50 9.08 -15.35
N VAL A 39 -8.88 7.97 -14.70
CA VAL A 39 -8.05 7.28 -13.69
C VAL A 39 -7.02 6.30 -14.25
N LYS A 40 -7.10 5.91 -15.54
CA LYS A 40 -6.23 4.87 -16.13
C LYS A 40 -4.73 5.18 -16.01
N ILE A 41 -4.31 6.38 -16.43
CA ILE A 41 -2.90 6.78 -16.37
C ILE A 41 -2.46 6.91 -14.90
N PHE A 42 -3.38 7.32 -14.03
CA PHE A 42 -3.10 7.46 -12.60
C PHE A 42 -2.85 6.11 -11.93
N SER A 43 -3.69 5.10 -12.18
CA SER A 43 -3.51 3.74 -11.63
C SER A 43 -2.22 3.09 -12.14
N GLU A 44 -1.87 3.27 -13.42
CA GLU A 44 -0.59 2.81 -13.98
C GLU A 44 0.61 3.48 -13.29
N LYS A 45 0.55 4.79 -13.04
CA LYS A 45 1.62 5.51 -12.33
C LYS A 45 1.75 5.05 -10.87
N LEU A 46 0.64 4.75 -10.19
CA LEU A 46 0.70 4.16 -8.85
C LEU A 46 1.40 2.80 -8.84
N LEU A 47 1.16 1.94 -9.84
CA LEU A 47 1.88 0.67 -9.97
C LEU A 47 3.38 0.87 -10.20
N LEU A 48 3.76 1.84 -11.04
CA LEU A 48 5.17 2.16 -11.26
C LEU A 48 5.86 2.64 -9.99
N LEU A 49 5.19 3.48 -9.20
CA LEU A 49 5.70 3.95 -7.90
C LEU A 49 5.80 2.80 -6.90
N LEU A 50 4.76 1.96 -6.80
CA LEU A 50 4.78 0.78 -5.95
C LEU A 50 5.93 -0.15 -6.33
N ASN A 51 6.15 -0.40 -7.62
CA ASN A 51 7.22 -1.27 -8.09
C ASN A 51 8.62 -0.73 -7.80
N ARG A 52 8.80 0.59 -7.72
CA ARG A 52 10.08 1.22 -7.35
C ARG A 52 10.35 1.13 -5.84
N GLY A 53 9.31 1.11 -5.02
CA GLY A 53 9.42 1.03 -3.56
C GLY A 53 9.83 2.34 -2.86
N ASP A 54 10.14 3.40 -3.61
CA ASP A 54 10.47 4.72 -3.09
C ASP A 54 9.22 5.57 -2.81
N ASP A 55 9.30 6.44 -1.79
CA ASP A 55 8.24 7.40 -1.47
C ASP A 55 8.55 8.78 -2.10
N PRO A 56 7.82 9.21 -3.16
CA PRO A 56 8.08 10.47 -3.83
C PRO A 56 7.67 11.72 -3.01
N VAL A 57 6.87 11.54 -1.95
CA VAL A 57 6.44 12.62 -1.05
C VAL A 57 7.46 12.85 0.07
N ARG A 58 8.30 11.84 0.34
CA ARG A 58 9.33 11.90 1.39
C ARG A 58 10.56 12.71 0.93
N ILE A 59 10.39 14.03 0.85
CA ILE A 59 11.47 14.96 0.45
C ILE A 59 12.31 15.39 1.67
N PHE A 60 11.67 15.55 2.83
CA PHE A 60 12.33 16.01 4.07
C PHE A 60 12.53 14.87 5.07
N LYS A 61 13.51 15.02 5.96
CA LYS A 61 13.86 14.06 7.03
C LYS A 61 13.37 14.53 8.41
N HIS A 62 12.19 15.17 8.45
CA HIS A 62 11.60 15.64 9.70
C HIS A 62 10.99 14.48 10.49
N GLU A 63 11.00 14.60 11.81
CA GLU A 63 10.38 13.66 12.74
C GLU A 63 9.17 14.30 13.44
N PRO A 64 8.10 13.53 13.74
CA PRO A 64 7.94 12.11 13.42
C PRO A 64 7.73 11.88 11.92
N GLN A 65 8.33 10.82 11.39
CA GLN A 65 8.17 10.49 9.97
C GLN A 65 6.71 10.06 9.66
N PRO A 66 6.08 10.62 8.61
CA PRO A 66 4.76 10.17 8.18
C PRO A 66 4.81 8.74 7.57
N PRO A 67 3.66 8.05 7.47
CA PRO A 67 3.54 6.79 6.75
C PRO A 67 3.97 6.93 5.28
N HIS A 68 4.37 5.81 4.67
CA HIS A 68 4.73 5.78 3.25
C HIS A 68 3.52 6.18 2.39
N SER A 69 3.65 7.25 1.60
CA SER A 69 2.52 7.89 0.92
C SER A 69 1.80 6.96 -0.07
N VAL A 70 2.55 6.25 -0.92
CA VAL A 70 2.00 5.29 -1.89
C VAL A 70 1.24 4.16 -1.20
N LEU A 71 1.82 3.57 -0.16
CA LEU A 71 1.21 2.43 0.55
C LEU A 71 -0.03 2.86 1.32
N LYS A 72 0.02 4.00 2.01
CA LYS A 72 -1.16 4.61 2.64
C LYS A 72 -2.26 4.89 1.61
N PHE A 73 -1.89 5.45 0.45
CA PHE A 73 -2.85 5.73 -0.62
C PHE A 73 -3.52 4.45 -1.15
N LEU A 74 -2.75 3.40 -1.39
CA LEU A 74 -3.31 2.12 -1.84
C LEU A 74 -4.21 1.47 -0.78
N GLN A 75 -3.85 1.57 0.50
CA GLN A 75 -4.73 1.14 1.60
C GLN A 75 -6.09 1.85 1.55
N ASP A 76 -6.10 3.17 1.34
CA ASP A 76 -7.36 3.91 1.19
C ASP A 76 -8.14 3.51 -0.07
N VAL A 77 -7.44 3.34 -1.21
CA VAL A 77 -8.06 2.91 -2.48
C VAL A 77 -8.75 1.55 -2.32
N PHE A 78 -8.10 0.60 -1.64
CA PHE A 78 -8.68 -0.72 -1.39
C PHE A 78 -9.62 -0.76 -0.17
N GLY A 79 -9.79 0.35 0.55
CA GLY A 79 -10.78 0.48 1.62
C GLY A 79 -12.24 0.45 1.13
N SER A 80 -12.47 0.64 -0.17
CA SER A 80 -13.80 0.55 -0.79
C SER A 80 -13.74 -0.10 -2.19
N PRO A 81 -14.69 -0.99 -2.54
CA PRO A 81 -14.78 -1.53 -3.89
C PRO A 81 -14.94 -0.45 -4.98
N ALA A 82 -15.59 0.67 -4.65
CA ALA A 82 -15.83 1.75 -5.60
C ALA A 82 -14.53 2.43 -6.05
N THR A 83 -13.56 2.56 -5.15
CA THR A 83 -12.23 3.10 -5.45
C THR A 83 -11.26 2.03 -5.94
N ALA A 84 -11.37 0.79 -5.45
CA ALA A 84 -10.55 -0.33 -5.93
C ALA A 84 -10.75 -0.60 -7.43
N ALA A 85 -11.96 -0.33 -7.95
CA ALA A 85 -12.32 -0.56 -9.33
C ALA A 85 -11.59 0.36 -10.35
N ILE A 86 -10.71 1.28 -9.92
CA ILE A 86 -9.83 2.02 -10.84
C ILE A 86 -8.72 1.14 -11.45
N PHE A 87 -8.44 -0.01 -10.85
CA PHE A 87 -7.46 -0.98 -11.35
C PHE A 87 -8.15 -2.00 -12.26
N TYR A 88 -7.65 -2.17 -13.49
CA TYR A 88 -8.11 -3.24 -14.36
C TYR A 88 -7.57 -4.59 -13.91
N HIS A 89 -8.10 -5.69 -14.45
CA HIS A 89 -7.68 -7.04 -14.09
C HIS A 89 -6.16 -7.24 -14.19
N THR A 90 -5.54 -6.80 -15.30
CA THR A 90 -4.09 -6.90 -15.49
C THR A 90 -3.31 -6.08 -14.46
N ASP A 91 -3.80 -4.89 -14.13
CA ASP A 91 -3.19 -4.00 -13.14
C ASP A 91 -3.24 -4.65 -11.74
N MET A 92 -4.37 -5.29 -11.41
CA MET A 92 -4.54 -6.03 -10.15
C MET A 92 -3.57 -7.20 -10.04
N MET A 93 -3.38 -7.97 -11.11
CA MET A 93 -2.40 -9.06 -11.11
C MET A 93 -0.98 -8.54 -10.89
N ALA A 94 -0.62 -7.43 -11.55
CA ALA A 94 0.68 -6.78 -11.34
C ALA A 94 0.84 -6.23 -9.92
N LEU A 95 -0.20 -5.61 -9.35
CA LEU A 95 -0.20 -5.09 -7.98
C LEU A 95 0.06 -6.20 -6.96
N ILE A 96 -0.62 -7.34 -7.13
CA ILE A 96 -0.47 -8.51 -6.26
C ILE A 96 0.95 -9.06 -6.37
N ASP A 97 1.48 -9.24 -7.58
CA ASP A 97 2.85 -9.74 -7.81
C ASP A 97 3.91 -8.85 -7.12
N ILE A 98 3.81 -7.52 -7.32
CA ILE A 98 4.70 -6.55 -6.69
C ILE A 98 4.60 -6.64 -5.15
N THR A 99 3.38 -6.69 -4.63
CA THR A 99 3.14 -6.71 -3.18
C THR A 99 3.68 -7.98 -2.54
N VAL A 100 3.43 -9.15 -3.15
CA VAL A 100 3.92 -10.45 -2.66
C VAL A 100 5.45 -10.49 -2.70
N ARG A 101 6.06 -10.03 -3.78
CA ARG A 101 7.52 -9.93 -3.89
C ARG A 101 8.11 -9.01 -2.82
N HIS A 102 7.53 -7.83 -2.62
CA HIS A 102 7.99 -6.93 -1.56
C HIS A 102 7.88 -7.55 -0.18
N ILE A 103 6.80 -8.27 0.13
CA ILE A 103 6.67 -8.97 1.41
C ILE A 103 7.75 -10.06 1.56
N ALA A 104 8.02 -10.82 0.51
CA ALA A 104 9.02 -11.89 0.53
C ALA A 104 10.46 -11.37 0.66
N ASP A 105 10.74 -10.18 0.11
CA ASP A 105 12.07 -9.55 0.15
C ASP A 105 12.37 -8.83 1.48
N LEU A 106 11.37 -8.62 2.35
CA LEU A 106 11.57 -8.00 3.67
C LEU A 106 12.30 -8.94 4.63
N SER A 107 13.30 -8.42 5.33
CA SER A 107 13.98 -9.16 6.40
C SER A 107 13.14 -9.16 7.68
N PRO A 108 13.20 -10.21 8.51
CA PRO A 108 12.52 -10.22 9.80
C PRO A 108 12.94 -9.03 10.67
N GLY A 109 12.00 -8.16 11.03
CA GLY A 109 12.25 -6.97 11.84
C GLY A 109 12.33 -5.66 11.05
N ASP A 110 12.30 -5.70 9.71
CA ASP A 110 12.13 -4.49 8.91
C ASP A 110 10.77 -3.85 9.24
N LYS A 111 10.79 -2.54 9.55
CA LYS A 111 9.54 -1.78 9.69
C LYS A 111 8.90 -1.72 8.32
N VAL A 112 7.77 -2.41 8.14
CA VAL A 112 6.98 -2.32 6.91
C VAL A 112 6.65 -0.84 6.66
N PRO A 113 7.07 -0.25 5.54
CA PRO A 113 6.75 1.14 5.24
C PRO A 113 5.23 1.25 5.17
N GLY A 114 4.60 2.02 6.08
CA GLY A 114 3.12 2.08 6.17
C GLY A 114 2.54 1.55 7.49
N ALA A 115 3.34 0.90 8.34
CA ALA A 115 2.97 0.74 9.74
C ALA A 115 3.06 2.13 10.42
N ALA A 116 1.94 2.86 10.43
CA ALA A 116 1.77 3.94 11.39
C ALA A 116 2.11 3.40 12.79
N HIS A 117 2.85 4.18 13.59
CA HIS A 117 3.10 3.83 14.98
C HIS A 117 1.76 3.58 15.68
N GLY A 118 1.46 2.31 15.99
CA GLY A 118 0.36 1.95 16.89
C GLY A 118 -0.80 1.11 16.35
N VAL A 119 -0.75 0.54 15.14
CA VAL A 119 -1.70 -0.52 14.75
C VAL A 119 -1.01 -1.88 14.91
N PRO A 120 -1.35 -2.68 15.94
CA PRO A 120 -0.88 -4.06 16.02
C PRO A 120 -1.39 -4.80 14.79
N LEU A 121 -0.53 -5.62 14.16
CA LEU A 121 -1.05 -6.68 13.28
C LEU A 121 -2.11 -7.45 14.08
N PRO A 122 -3.27 -7.78 13.51
CA PRO A 122 -4.18 -8.70 14.18
C PRO A 122 -3.42 -10.01 14.43
N ASP A 123 -3.35 -10.43 15.69
CA ASP A 123 -2.75 -11.69 16.17
C ASP A 123 -3.52 -12.92 15.67
N ALA A 124 -3.84 -12.98 14.37
CA ALA A 124 -4.66 -14.04 13.79
C ALA A 124 -3.87 -15.32 13.45
N CYS A 125 -2.55 -15.37 13.68
CA CYS A 125 -1.74 -16.55 13.36
C CYS A 125 -1.03 -17.20 14.56
N TYR A 126 -1.32 -16.81 15.81
CA TYR A 126 -0.76 -17.52 16.97
C TYR A 126 -1.84 -17.78 18.03
N SER A 127 -2.65 -18.82 17.81
CA SER A 127 -3.38 -19.45 18.92
C SER A 127 -2.42 -20.36 19.70
N PRO A 128 -2.20 -20.16 21.01
CA PRO A 128 -1.26 -20.96 21.81
C PRO A 128 -1.81 -22.35 22.22
N HIS A 129 -2.85 -22.85 21.54
CA HIS A 129 -3.51 -24.12 21.88
C HIS A 129 -3.59 -25.07 20.68
N HIS A 130 -2.45 -25.41 20.09
CA HIS A 130 -2.32 -26.64 19.34
C HIS A 130 -0.95 -27.27 19.63
N THR A 131 -0.91 -28.13 20.65
CA THR A 131 0.19 -29.08 20.83
C THR A 131 0.24 -29.96 19.56
N LEU A 132 1.35 -29.91 18.84
CA LEU A 132 1.64 -30.90 17.79
C LEU A 132 1.65 -32.30 18.43
N PRO A 133 1.05 -33.33 17.81
CA PRO A 133 1.23 -34.70 18.26
C PRO A 133 2.71 -35.09 18.13
N ALA A 134 3.24 -35.73 19.18
CA ALA A 134 4.61 -36.25 19.19
C ALA A 134 4.84 -37.25 18.05
N ALA A 135 6.00 -37.15 17.40
CA ALA A 135 6.41 -38.08 16.36
C ALA A 135 6.46 -39.53 16.89
N PRO A 136 6.03 -40.53 16.10
CA PRO A 136 6.13 -41.93 16.50
C PRO A 136 7.60 -42.35 16.62
N PRO A 137 7.93 -43.27 17.54
CA PRO A 137 9.29 -43.75 17.72
C PRO A 137 9.77 -44.53 16.49
N PRO A 138 11.10 -44.56 16.24
CA PRO A 138 11.67 -45.30 15.12
C PRO A 138 11.44 -46.80 15.30
N ALA A 139 11.05 -47.47 14.22
CA ALA A 139 10.88 -48.92 14.19
C ALA A 139 12.23 -49.62 14.42
N THR A 140 12.25 -50.58 15.34
CA THR A 140 13.36 -51.52 15.61
C THR A 140 13.55 -52.52 14.48
#